data_AF-A0A5C2HII9-F1
#
_entry.id   AF-A0A5C2HII9-F1
#
_cell.length_a   1.000
_cell.length_b   1.000
_cell.length_c   1.000
_cell.angle_alpha   90.00
_cell.angle_beta   90.00
_cell.angle_gamma   90.00
#
_symmetry.space_group_name_H-M   'P 1'
#
loop_
_entity.id
_entity.type
_entity.pdbx_description
1 polymer ?
#
loop_
_entity_poly.entity_id
_entity_poly.type
_entity_poly.pdbx_seq_one_letter_code
_entity_poly.pdbx_strand_id
1 'polypeptide(L)'
;MTKWLPAPLFLLTLYLFCWSALVQSEVAITLLPLELTDEERRWLERQSQIVLGISDQFLPDVLVHPDGSQSGLVVDYFALLNRQLGGRLQLYVDHDWQAITEKAMRGEIDGLASSAPNARWDQYFLYSEPYYYGYLHIYVRSDSPPARNMADLIGKRVGYLSGMKLVEQINPMCA
;
A
#
# COMPACT_ATOMS: atom_id res chain seq x y z
N MET A 1 -3.66 -45.32 40.00
CA MET A 1 -2.80 -44.49 40.87
C MET A 1 -2.33 -43.27 40.08
N THR A 2 -3.14 -42.22 40.06
CA THR A 2 -2.85 -40.94 39.39
C THR A 2 -1.93 -40.12 40.29
N LYS A 3 -0.66 -40.01 39.91
CA LYS A 3 0.32 -39.15 40.61
C LYS A 3 0.06 -37.71 40.18
N TRP A 4 -0.53 -36.92 41.07
CA TRP A 4 -0.66 -35.47 40.90
C TRP A 4 0.73 -34.83 40.95
N LEU A 5 0.96 -33.85 40.08
CA LEU A 5 2.18 -33.05 40.10
C LEU A 5 2.32 -32.30 41.44
N PRO A 6 3.53 -32.12 41.98
CA PRO A 6 3.74 -31.41 43.23
C PRO A 6 3.29 -29.95 43.09
N ALA A 7 2.59 -29.43 44.12
CA ALA A 7 2.05 -28.07 44.20
C ALA A 7 2.94 -26.92 43.67
N PRO A 8 4.28 -26.90 43.83
CA PRO A 8 5.13 -25.83 43.27
C PRO A 8 5.17 -25.82 41.74
N LEU A 9 4.98 -26.95 41.05
CA LEU A 9 4.97 -26.98 39.58
C LEU A 9 3.69 -26.35 39.01
N PHE A 10 2.56 -26.49 39.71
CA PHE A 10 1.27 -25.92 39.31
C PHE A 10 1.28 -24.38 39.41
N LEU A 11 1.92 -23.84 40.45
CA LEU A 11 2.11 -22.40 40.62
C LEU A 11 3.04 -21.81 39.55
N LEU A 12 4.08 -22.54 39.16
CA LEU A 12 5.03 -22.11 38.12
C LEU A 12 4.40 -22.14 36.72
N THR A 13 3.53 -23.12 36.42
CA THR A 13 2.74 -23.13 35.18
C THR A 13 1.69 -22.02 35.15
N LEU A 14 1.04 -21.70 36.28
CA LEU A 14 0.14 -20.55 36.38
C LEU A 14 0.88 -19.23 36.20
N TYR A 15 2.10 -19.11 36.75
CA TYR A 15 2.93 -17.92 36.59
C TYR A 15 3.42 -17.73 35.15
N LEU A 16 3.84 -18.80 34.47
CA LEU A 16 4.22 -18.77 33.05
C LEU A 16 3.02 -18.46 32.13
N PHE A 17 1.83 -18.99 32.45
CA PHE A 17 0.61 -18.69 31.70
C PHE A 17 0.12 -17.25 31.92
N CYS A 18 0.31 -16.71 33.13
CA CYS A 18 0.00 -15.31 33.45
C CYS A 18 1.01 -14.34 32.81
N TRP A 19 2.27 -14.75 32.64
CA TRP A 19 3.28 -13.91 31.97
C TRP A 19 3.05 -13.78 30.46
N SER A 20 2.52 -14.83 29.80
CA SER A 20 2.15 -14.74 28.38
C SER A 20 0.93 -13.86 28.11
N ALA A 21 0.07 -13.62 29.11
CA ALA A 21 -1.10 -12.76 28.95
C ALA A 21 -0.77 -11.26 29.12
N LEU A 22 0.37 -10.91 29.73
CA LEU A 22 0.73 -9.52 30.01
C LEU A 22 1.45 -8.80 28.86
N VAL A 23 1.84 -9.50 27.80
CA VAL A 23 2.57 -8.92 26.65
C VAL A 23 1.71 -8.98 25.40
N GLN A 24 0.49 -8.44 25.48
CA GLN A 24 -0.20 -7.92 24.31
C GLN A 24 -0.17 -6.39 24.42
N SER A 25 0.99 -5.80 24.06
CA SER A 25 1.01 -4.37 23.80
C SER A 25 0.31 -4.15 22.46
N GLU A 26 -0.99 -3.87 22.49
CA GLU A 26 -1.62 -3.22 21.35
C GLU A 26 -0.95 -1.86 21.19
N VAL A 27 -0.19 -1.69 20.12
CA VAL A 27 0.28 -0.37 19.72
C VAL A 27 -0.95 0.41 19.30
N ALA A 28 -1.53 1.16 20.23
CA ALA A 28 -2.60 2.09 19.92
C ALA A 28 -2.01 3.21 19.04
N ILE A 29 -2.31 3.15 17.74
CA ILE A 29 -1.99 4.25 16.81
C ILE A 29 -2.90 5.42 17.18
N THR A 30 -2.36 6.41 17.88
CA THR A 30 -3.04 7.68 18.12
C THR A 30 -3.04 8.49 16.83
N LEU A 31 -4.17 8.51 16.12
CA LEU A 31 -4.34 9.37 14.96
C LEU A 31 -4.51 10.82 15.41
N LEU A 32 -3.69 11.72 14.86
CA LEU A 32 -3.91 13.16 14.99
C LEU A 32 -5.29 13.50 14.40
N PRO A 33 -6.09 14.33 15.08
CA PRO A 33 -7.41 14.70 14.56
C PRO A 33 -7.30 15.35 13.19
N LEU A 34 -8.15 14.91 12.25
CA LEU A 34 -8.21 15.49 10.92
C LEU A 34 -8.87 16.87 11.00
N GLU A 35 -8.09 17.93 10.80
CA GLU A 35 -8.58 19.31 10.78
C GLU A 35 -9.23 19.63 9.44
N LEU A 36 -10.53 19.42 9.36
CA LEU A 36 -11.35 19.77 8.20
C LEU A 36 -11.97 21.15 8.38
N THR A 37 -11.93 21.94 7.33
CA THR A 37 -12.72 23.16 7.21
C THR A 37 -14.22 22.85 7.21
N ASP A 38 -15.04 23.86 7.52
CA ASP A 38 -16.50 23.71 7.48
C ASP A 38 -17.02 23.37 6.08
N GLU A 39 -16.32 23.78 5.03
CA GLU A 39 -16.67 23.44 3.65
C GLU A 39 -16.39 21.98 3.35
N GLU A 40 -15.21 21.46 3.70
CA GLU A 40 -14.84 20.06 3.52
C GLU A 40 -15.74 19.12 4.33
N ARG A 41 -16.08 19.50 5.57
CA ARG A 41 -17.01 18.73 6.40
C ARG A 41 -18.39 18.63 5.75
N ARG A 42 -18.96 19.76 5.31
CA ARG A 42 -20.24 19.78 4.58
C ARG A 42 -20.18 19.02 3.27
N TRP A 43 -19.04 19.03 2.59
CA TRP A 43 -18.83 18.21 1.40
C TRP A 43 -18.85 16.72 1.76
N LEU A 44 -18.06 16.28 2.75
CA LEU A 44 -18.01 14.89 3.21
C LEU A 44 -19.35 14.37 3.72
N GLU A 45 -20.16 15.20 4.38
CA GLU A 45 -21.51 14.84 4.82
C GLU A 45 -22.44 14.49 3.66
N ARG A 46 -22.23 15.09 2.49
CA ARG A 46 -23.00 14.80 1.26
C ARG A 46 -22.45 13.62 0.46
N GLN A 47 -21.21 13.20 0.71
CA GLN A 47 -20.62 12.05 0.04
C GLN A 47 -20.95 10.77 0.81
N SER A 48 -21.70 9.88 0.17
CA SER A 48 -21.93 8.53 0.70
C SER A 48 -20.69 7.64 0.54
N GLN A 49 -19.92 7.85 -0.53
CA GLN A 49 -18.70 7.12 -0.85
C GLN A 49 -17.76 8.00 -1.67
N ILE A 50 -16.46 7.73 -1.55
CA ILE A 50 -15.39 8.29 -2.37
C ILE A 50 -14.62 7.09 -2.91
N VAL A 51 -14.77 6.81 -4.20
CA VAL A 51 -14.28 5.60 -4.86
C VAL A 51 -12.98 5.92 -5.59
N LEU A 52 -11.87 5.31 -5.15
CA LEU A 52 -10.55 5.51 -5.75
C LEU A 52 -10.02 4.20 -6.34
N GLY A 53 -9.50 4.27 -7.56
CA GLY A 53 -9.08 3.10 -8.34
C GLY A 53 -7.61 2.71 -8.18
N ILE A 54 -7.31 1.42 -8.20
CA ILE A 54 -5.94 0.86 -8.21
C ILE A 54 -5.88 -0.50 -8.89
N SER A 55 -4.76 -0.79 -9.55
CA SER A 55 -4.53 -2.10 -10.17
C SER A 55 -3.95 -3.12 -9.19
N ASP A 56 -4.44 -4.36 -9.23
CA ASP A 56 -3.86 -5.49 -8.47
C ASP A 56 -2.46 -5.93 -8.98
N GLN A 57 -2.00 -5.35 -10.10
CA GLN A 57 -0.66 -5.57 -10.63
C GLN A 57 0.43 -4.86 -9.79
N PHE A 58 0.04 -3.90 -8.95
CA PHE A 58 0.97 -3.09 -8.16
C PHE A 58 1.20 -3.71 -6.78
N LEU A 59 1.92 -4.82 -6.74
CA LEU A 59 2.40 -5.39 -5.47
C LEU A 59 3.52 -4.52 -4.88
N PRO A 60 3.57 -4.32 -3.55
CA PRO A 60 2.67 -4.84 -2.51
C PRO A 60 1.52 -3.88 -2.12
N ASP A 61 1.15 -2.94 -2.99
CA ASP A 61 0.17 -1.89 -2.69
C ASP A 61 -1.22 -2.50 -2.48
N VAL A 62 -1.61 -3.43 -3.35
CA VAL A 62 -2.84 -4.22 -3.23
C VAL A 62 -2.58 -5.67 -3.62
N LEU A 63 -3.05 -6.58 -2.77
CA LEU A 63 -3.14 -8.00 -2.99
C LEU A 63 -4.61 -8.38 -2.90
N VAL A 64 -5.11 -9.08 -3.92
CA VAL A 64 -6.44 -9.68 -3.91
C VAL A 64 -6.28 -11.18 -3.64
N HIS A 65 -6.88 -11.65 -2.55
CA HIS A 65 -6.83 -13.05 -2.13
C HIS A 65 -7.91 -13.88 -2.85
N PRO A 66 -7.77 -15.22 -2.89
CA PRO A 66 -8.76 -16.10 -3.53
C PRO A 66 -10.17 -16.00 -2.94
N ASP A 67 -10.30 -15.58 -1.68
CA ASP A 67 -11.57 -15.35 -1.00
C ASP A 67 -12.18 -13.96 -1.27
N GLY A 68 -11.52 -13.15 -2.11
CA GLY A 68 -11.92 -11.79 -2.44
C GLY A 68 -11.50 -10.74 -1.41
N SER A 69 -10.87 -11.14 -0.29
CA SER A 69 -10.31 -10.19 0.65
C SER A 69 -9.11 -9.46 0.06
N GLN A 70 -8.86 -8.26 0.56
CA GLN A 70 -7.78 -7.40 0.10
C GLN A 70 -6.81 -7.13 1.24
N SER A 71 -5.52 -7.07 0.92
CA SER A 71 -4.47 -6.62 1.84
C SER A 71 -3.43 -5.81 1.08
N GLY A 72 -2.58 -5.07 1.77
CA GLY A 72 -1.49 -4.32 1.15
C GLY A 72 -1.39 -2.91 1.70
N LEU A 73 -0.35 -2.21 1.28
CA LEU A 73 -0.03 -0.88 1.80
C LEU A 73 -1.20 0.11 1.65
N VAL A 74 -1.83 0.13 0.47
CA VAL A 74 -2.91 1.07 0.15
C VAL A 74 -4.20 0.68 0.86
N VAL A 75 -4.44 -0.63 1.03
CA VAL A 75 -5.58 -1.15 1.79
C VAL A 75 -5.51 -0.70 3.25
N ASP A 76 -4.34 -0.88 3.87
CA ASP A 76 -4.11 -0.48 5.27
C ASP A 76 -4.17 1.04 5.44
N TYR A 77 -3.67 1.79 4.45
CA TYR A 77 -3.75 3.25 4.44
C TYR A 77 -5.21 3.75 4.35
N PHE A 78 -6.04 3.14 3.51
CA PHE A 78 -7.46 3.45 3.42
C PHE A 78 -8.19 3.10 4.71
N ALA A 79 -7.87 1.96 5.32
CA ALA A 79 -8.44 1.58 6.61
C ALA A 79 -8.11 2.61 7.71
N LEU A 80 -6.89 3.16 7.69
CA LEU A 80 -6.47 4.21 8.62
C LEU A 80 -7.26 5.51 8.41
N LEU A 81 -7.35 6.00 7.17
CA LEU A 81 -8.10 7.20 6.83
C LEU A 81 -9.59 7.05 7.15
N ASN A 82 -10.16 5.88 6.89
CA ASN A 82 -11.57 5.59 7.15
C ASN A 82 -11.95 5.64 8.63
N ARG A 83 -11.00 5.53 9.57
CA ARG A 83 -11.27 5.76 11.00
C ARG A 83 -11.71 7.20 11.28
N GLN A 84 -11.28 8.15 10.46
CA GLN A 84 -11.63 9.57 10.57
C GLN A 84 -12.69 10.00 9.55
N LEU A 85 -12.69 9.39 8.37
CA LEU A 85 -13.64 9.68 7.29
C LEU A 85 -14.94 8.87 7.38
N GLY A 86 -15.11 8.03 8.40
CA GLY A 86 -16.34 7.28 8.65
C GLY A 86 -16.64 6.22 7.58
N GLY A 87 -15.60 5.54 7.06
CA GLY A 87 -15.76 4.45 6.10
C GLY A 87 -16.13 4.87 4.67
N ARG A 88 -16.04 6.17 4.34
CA ARG A 88 -16.46 6.69 3.03
C ARG A 88 -15.50 6.35 1.90
N LEU A 89 -14.20 6.14 2.17
CA LEU A 89 -13.25 5.74 1.13
C LEU A 89 -13.48 4.28 0.73
N GLN A 90 -13.63 4.05 -0.57
CA GLN A 90 -13.80 2.74 -1.17
C GLN A 90 -12.72 2.52 -2.23
N LEU A 91 -12.16 1.32 -2.26
CA LEU A 91 -11.11 0.96 -3.20
C LEU A 91 -11.71 0.18 -4.37
N TYR A 92 -11.65 0.75 -5.58
CA TYR A 92 -11.98 0.04 -6.81
C TYR A 92 -10.73 -0.68 -7.31
N VAL A 93 -10.74 -2.02 -7.24
CA VAL A 93 -9.62 -2.85 -7.67
C VAL A 93 -9.97 -3.56 -8.97
N ASP A 94 -9.12 -3.42 -9.97
CA ASP A 94 -9.22 -4.11 -11.26
C ASP A 94 -7.82 -4.53 -11.72
N HIS A 95 -7.73 -5.41 -12.70
CA HIS A 95 -6.44 -5.77 -13.28
C HIS A 95 -5.97 -4.71 -14.28
N ASP A 96 -6.90 -4.18 -15.09
CA ASP A 96 -6.56 -3.26 -16.19
C ASP A 96 -6.40 -1.82 -15.68
N TRP A 97 -5.14 -1.43 -15.49
CA TRP A 97 -4.78 -0.08 -15.09
C TRP A 97 -5.26 0.99 -16.07
N GLN A 98 -5.26 0.71 -17.37
CA GLN A 98 -5.73 1.68 -18.36
C GLN A 98 -7.22 1.92 -18.17
N ALA A 99 -8.02 0.85 -18.05
CA ALA A 99 -9.46 0.96 -17.82
C ALA A 99 -9.79 1.75 -16.53
N ILE A 100 -9.05 1.50 -15.44
CA ILE A 100 -9.18 2.27 -14.18
C ILE A 100 -8.94 3.76 -14.43
N THR A 101 -7.82 4.10 -15.06
CA THR A 101 -7.46 5.51 -15.28
C THR A 101 -8.45 6.23 -16.18
N GLU A 102 -8.97 5.55 -17.21
CA GLU A 102 -9.99 6.11 -18.08
C GLU A 102 -11.32 6.32 -17.36
N LYS A 103 -11.73 5.40 -16.46
CA LYS A 103 -12.90 5.60 -15.59
C LYS A 103 -12.76 6.82 -14.69
N ALA A 104 -11.60 6.99 -14.06
CA ALA A 104 -11.32 8.16 -13.23
C ALA A 104 -11.35 9.46 -14.05
N MET A 105 -10.76 9.47 -15.25
CA MET A 105 -10.79 10.65 -16.14
C MET A 105 -12.21 11.02 -16.60
N ARG A 106 -13.11 10.04 -16.71
CA ARG A 106 -14.54 10.26 -17.04
C ARG A 106 -15.40 10.60 -15.82
N GLY A 107 -14.85 10.58 -14.61
CA GLY A 107 -15.60 10.80 -13.38
C GLY A 107 -16.54 9.65 -13.00
N GLU A 108 -16.32 8.44 -13.52
CA GLU A 108 -17.06 7.24 -13.10
C GLU A 108 -16.60 6.72 -11.73
N ILE A 109 -15.37 7.07 -11.35
CA ILE A 109 -14.80 6.93 -10.00
C ILE A 109 -14.11 8.25 -9.66
N ASP A 110 -13.96 8.54 -8.37
CA ASP A 110 -13.54 9.86 -7.86
C ASP A 110 -12.03 10.14 -8.03
N GLY A 111 -11.24 9.13 -8.40
CA GLY A 111 -9.81 9.29 -8.65
C GLY A 111 -9.03 7.98 -8.60
N LEU A 112 -7.71 8.11 -8.34
CA LEU A 112 -6.75 7.01 -8.25
C LEU A 112 -6.22 6.91 -6.82
N ALA A 113 -6.14 5.69 -6.28
CA ALA A 113 -5.75 5.46 -4.88
C ALA A 113 -4.22 5.52 -4.68
N SER A 114 -3.46 5.06 -5.67
CA SER A 114 -2.01 5.22 -5.72
C SER A 114 -1.56 5.41 -7.15
N SER A 115 -0.70 6.40 -7.36
CA SER A 115 -0.18 6.75 -8.67
C SER A 115 1.14 7.50 -8.50
N ALA A 116 2.18 7.07 -9.23
CA ALA A 116 3.34 7.91 -9.44
C ALA A 116 2.95 9.17 -10.24
N PRO A 117 3.56 10.34 -9.97
CA PRO A 117 3.33 11.54 -10.77
C PRO A 117 3.61 11.29 -12.25
N ASN A 118 2.68 11.72 -13.10
CA ASN A 118 2.77 11.54 -14.54
C ASN A 118 2.20 12.75 -15.28
N ALA A 119 3.06 13.44 -16.05
CA ALA A 119 2.65 14.61 -16.84
C ALA A 119 1.42 14.43 -17.75
N ARG A 120 1.08 13.19 -18.15
CA ARG A 120 -0.15 12.92 -18.91
C ARG A 120 -1.43 13.18 -18.09
N TRP A 121 -1.32 12.96 -16.78
CA TRP A 121 -2.40 12.97 -15.81
C TRP A 121 -2.57 14.30 -15.08
N ASP A 122 -1.57 15.19 -15.16
CA ASP A 122 -1.60 16.51 -14.52
C ASP A 122 -2.75 17.41 -14.99
N GLN A 123 -3.31 17.14 -16.18
CA GLN A 123 -4.49 17.85 -16.69
C GLN A 123 -5.82 17.29 -16.16
N TYR A 124 -5.81 16.11 -15.52
CA TYR A 124 -7.00 15.40 -15.05
C TYR A 124 -7.08 15.28 -13.53
N PHE A 125 -5.93 15.18 -12.85
CA PHE A 125 -5.88 14.88 -11.42
C PHE A 125 -5.03 15.88 -10.64
N LEU A 126 -5.44 16.11 -9.41
CA LEU A 126 -4.62 16.72 -8.37
C LEU A 126 -3.99 15.59 -7.54
N TYR A 127 -2.73 15.74 -7.16
CA TYR A 127 -2.04 14.78 -6.31
C TYR A 127 -2.15 15.22 -4.85
N SER A 128 -2.29 14.24 -3.94
CA SER A 128 -2.07 14.47 -2.52
C SER A 128 -0.59 14.73 -2.23
N GLU A 129 -0.28 15.05 -0.98
CA GLU A 129 1.09 14.84 -0.51
C GLU A 129 1.47 13.35 -0.64
N PRO A 130 2.72 13.03 -1.01
CA PRO A 130 3.17 11.63 -1.08
C PRO A 130 3.10 10.98 0.31
N TYR A 131 2.38 9.87 0.43
CA TYR A 131 2.28 9.11 1.68
C TYR A 131 3.30 7.96 1.79
N TYR A 132 4.00 7.63 0.69
CA TYR A 132 5.15 6.74 0.67
C TYR A 132 6.05 7.05 -0.53
N TYR A 133 7.32 6.63 -0.44
CA TYR A 133 8.29 6.73 -1.53
C TYR A 133 8.78 5.33 -1.91
N GLY A 134 8.61 4.96 -3.17
CA GLY A 134 9.22 3.76 -3.75
C GLY A 134 10.58 4.10 -4.36
N TYR A 135 11.58 3.24 -4.13
CA TYR A 135 12.89 3.35 -4.77
C TYR A 135 13.04 2.26 -5.83
N LEU A 136 13.56 2.62 -6.99
CA LEU A 136 13.93 1.65 -8.01
C LEU A 136 15.21 0.93 -7.60
N HIS A 137 15.19 -0.39 -7.71
CA HIS A 137 16.34 -1.24 -7.49
C HIS A 137 16.64 -2.05 -8.74
N ILE A 138 17.94 -2.27 -8.99
CA ILE A 138 18.40 -3.16 -10.06
C ILE A 138 18.56 -4.55 -9.46
N TYR A 139 17.89 -5.53 -10.06
CA TYR A 139 18.03 -6.93 -9.72
C TYR A 139 18.86 -7.64 -10.78
N VAL A 140 19.88 -8.37 -10.36
CA VAL A 140 20.71 -9.22 -11.22
C VAL A 140 20.59 -10.67 -10.76
N ARG A 141 20.97 -11.62 -11.64
CA ARG A 141 21.06 -13.03 -11.23
C ARG A 141 22.11 -13.21 -10.14
N SER A 142 21.86 -14.13 -9.22
CA SER A 142 22.76 -14.42 -8.09
C SER A 142 24.14 -14.94 -8.52
N ASP A 143 24.25 -15.48 -9.73
CA ASP A 143 25.49 -15.99 -10.33
C ASP A 143 26.25 -14.94 -11.17
N SER A 144 25.70 -13.72 -11.28
CA SER A 144 26.25 -12.64 -12.09
C SER A 144 26.93 -11.58 -11.20
N PRO A 145 27.97 -10.88 -11.69
CA PRO A 145 28.56 -9.76 -10.96
C PRO A 145 27.49 -8.73 -10.55
N PRO A 146 27.54 -8.19 -9.32
CA PRO A 146 26.55 -7.21 -8.87
C PRO A 146 26.66 -5.92 -9.68
N ALA A 147 25.52 -5.37 -10.09
CA ALA A 147 25.45 -4.00 -10.60
C ALA A 147 25.41 -3.03 -9.41
N ARG A 148 26.44 -2.22 -9.25
CA ARG A 148 26.58 -1.25 -8.14
C ARG A 148 26.20 0.15 -8.56
N ASN A 149 26.29 0.45 -9.86
CA ASN A 149 25.99 1.74 -10.43
C ASN A 149 25.50 1.59 -11.88
N MET A 150 25.07 2.70 -12.48
CA MET A 150 24.55 2.70 -13.86
C MET A 150 25.60 2.36 -14.92
N ALA A 151 26.88 2.66 -14.69
CA ALA A 151 27.95 2.34 -15.64
C ALA A 151 28.15 0.81 -15.79
N ASP A 152 27.84 0.04 -14.75
CA ASP A 152 27.87 -1.43 -14.79
C ASP A 152 26.81 -2.02 -15.75
N LEU A 153 25.83 -1.22 -16.17
CA LEU A 153 24.78 -1.59 -17.12
C LEU A 153 25.12 -1.31 -18.59
N ILE A 154 26.23 -0.61 -18.87
CA ILE A 154 26.62 -0.27 -20.25
C ILE A 154 26.87 -1.56 -21.05
N GLY A 155 26.23 -1.66 -22.22
CA GLY A 155 26.29 -2.85 -23.08
C GLY A 155 25.54 -4.08 -22.52
N LYS A 156 24.73 -3.91 -21.47
CA LYS A 156 23.86 -4.96 -20.93
C LYS A 156 22.42 -4.79 -21.44
N ARG A 157 21.68 -5.90 -21.45
CA ARG A 157 20.23 -5.89 -21.69
C ARG A 157 19.51 -5.69 -20.37
N VAL A 158 18.73 -4.62 -20.25
CA VAL A 158 17.93 -4.28 -19.06
C VAL A 158 16.45 -4.46 -19.37
N GLY A 159 15.76 -5.30 -18.58
CA GLY A 159 14.31 -5.47 -18.66
C GLY A 159 13.59 -4.54 -17.68
N TYR A 160 12.47 -3.97 -18.10
CA TYR A 160 11.64 -3.09 -17.28
C TYR A 160 10.18 -3.15 -17.71
N LEU A 161 9.27 -2.69 -16.84
CA LEU A 161 7.86 -2.60 -17.16
C LEU A 161 7.60 -1.43 -18.13
N SER A 162 6.97 -1.72 -19.26
CA SER A 162 6.61 -0.70 -20.26
C SER A 162 5.68 0.36 -19.65
N GLY A 163 5.91 1.64 -19.98
CA GLY A 163 5.14 2.77 -19.43
C GLY A 163 5.65 3.32 -18.09
N MET A 164 6.67 2.70 -17.47
CA MET A 164 7.37 3.31 -16.32
C MET A 164 8.29 4.44 -16.79
N LYS A 165 7.77 5.68 -16.80
CA LYS A 165 8.51 6.88 -17.24
C LYS A 165 9.90 7.03 -16.63
N LEU A 166 10.07 6.73 -15.34
CA LEU A 166 11.36 6.85 -14.65
C LEU A 166 12.41 5.89 -15.25
N VAL A 167 11.99 4.73 -15.75
CA VAL A 167 12.89 3.73 -16.35
C VAL A 167 13.10 3.97 -17.84
N GLU A 168 12.14 4.56 -18.54
CA GLU A 168 12.32 4.96 -19.96
C GLU A 168 13.49 5.95 -20.13
N GLN A 169 13.77 6.78 -19.12
CA GLN A 169 14.92 7.68 -19.09
C GLN A 169 16.28 6.96 -19.02
N ILE A 170 16.30 5.68 -18.61
CA ILE A 170 17.52 4.85 -18.52
C ILE A 170 17.88 4.22 -19.87
N ASN A 171 16.91 4.07 -20.77
CA ASN A 171 17.09 3.43 -22.08
C ASN A 171 18.30 3.96 -22.89
N PRO A 172 18.55 5.28 -23.01
CA PRO A 172 19.69 5.78 -23.77
C PRO A 172 21.06 5.51 -23.14
N MET A 173 21.14 5.03 -21.89
CA MET A 173 22.42 4.68 -21.23
C MET A 173 22.85 3.23 -21.47
N CYS A 174 21.93 2.37 -21.93
CA CYS A 174 22.19 0.94 -22.15
C CYS A 174 22.52 0.62 -23.62
N ALA A 175 22.35 1.60 -24.53
CA ALA A 175 22.62 1.50 -25.95
C ALA A 175 24.11 1.70 -26.28
#